data_AF-A0A942LK55-F1
#
_entry.id   AF-A0A942LK55-F1
#
_cell.length_a   1.000
_cell.length_b   1.000
_cell.length_c   1.000
_cell.angle_alpha   90.00
_cell.angle_beta   90.00
_cell.angle_gamma   90.00
#
_symmetry.space_group_name_H-M   'P 1'
#
loop_
_entity.id
_entity.type
_entity.pdbx_description
1 polymer ?
#
loop_
_entity_poly.entity_id
_entity_poly.type
_entity_poly.pdbx_seq_one_letter_code
_entity_poly.pdbx_strand_id
1 'polypeptide(L)'
;MIHHTLVAGAVALLLGLPPAGAEAQSVPIEPAGSPAASAAQPQLDAALSALRAGNLPAAEQHFQAAVARDPQSAAGYLGMAEVAGRRGDQKTVEAWLRKGMAAA
;
A
#
# COMPACT_ATOMS: atom_id res chain seq x y z
N MET A 1 7.84 34.59 21.42
CA MET A 1 6.65 34.51 20.55
C MET A 1 7.03 35.17 19.23
N ILE A 2 7.63 34.40 18.32
CA ILE A 2 8.31 34.94 17.12
C ILE A 2 7.36 34.78 15.93
N HIS A 3 7.00 35.92 15.35
CA HIS A 3 6.19 36.03 14.13
C HIS A 3 7.05 35.79 12.88
N HIS A 4 6.42 35.24 11.86
CA HIS A 4 6.97 34.95 10.52
C HIS A 4 7.56 36.19 9.83
N THR A 5 8.67 36.00 9.11
CA THR A 5 9.07 36.88 8.00
C THR A 5 9.51 36.05 6.78
N LEU A 6 9.02 36.50 5.64
CA LEU A 6 9.16 35.96 4.29
C LEU A 6 10.47 36.49 3.67
N VAL A 7 11.23 35.63 2.99
CA VAL A 7 12.35 36.07 2.13
C VAL A 7 12.18 35.43 0.76
N ALA A 8 11.65 36.23 -0.17
CA ALA A 8 11.89 36.06 -1.59
C ALA A 8 13.26 36.66 -1.91
N GLY A 9 14.12 35.88 -2.57
CA GLY A 9 15.45 36.34 -2.99
C GLY A 9 15.95 35.50 -4.15
N ALA A 10 15.72 35.99 -5.37
CA ALA A 10 16.28 35.45 -6.59
C ALA A 10 17.80 35.66 -6.63
N VAL A 11 18.55 34.66 -7.08
CA VAL A 11 19.93 34.82 -7.56
C VAL A 11 20.12 34.00 -8.82
N ALA A 12 20.60 34.65 -9.87
CA ALA A 12 20.85 34.09 -11.19
C ALA A 12 22.36 34.00 -11.50
N LEU A 13 22.71 32.94 -12.24
CA LEU A 13 23.90 32.66 -13.07
C LEU A 13 25.30 32.52 -12.43
N LEU A 14 25.95 31.35 -12.66
CA LEU A 14 27.31 31.26 -13.24
C LEU A 14 27.64 29.83 -13.75
N LEU A 15 28.51 29.74 -14.78
CA LEU A 15 28.81 28.59 -15.65
C LEU A 15 29.51 27.38 -14.98
N GLY A 16 29.17 26.15 -15.42
CA GLY A 16 29.93 24.91 -15.20
C GLY A 16 29.18 23.65 -15.72
N LEU A 17 29.89 22.67 -16.28
CA LEU A 17 29.38 21.50 -17.04
C LEU A 17 30.12 20.20 -16.59
N PRO A 18 29.61 18.98 -16.88
CA PRO A 18 28.46 18.20 -16.37
C PRO A 18 28.93 17.04 -15.42
N PRO A 19 28.08 16.11 -14.93
CA PRO A 19 27.64 14.98 -15.74
C PRO A 19 26.13 14.74 -15.67
N ALA A 20 25.63 13.99 -16.66
CA ALA A 20 24.38 13.26 -16.57
C ALA A 20 24.47 12.26 -15.40
N GLY A 21 24.34 12.76 -14.18
CA GLY A 21 23.78 11.99 -13.09
C GLY A 21 22.35 11.75 -13.51
N ALA A 22 22.03 10.50 -13.80
CA ALA A 22 20.65 10.06 -13.84
C ALA A 22 19.96 10.70 -12.64
N GLU A 23 19.13 11.71 -12.90
CA GLU A 23 18.12 12.08 -11.95
C GLU A 23 17.38 10.77 -11.77
N ALA A 24 17.69 10.09 -10.66
CA ALA A 24 16.78 9.17 -10.04
C ALA A 24 15.57 10.05 -9.82
N GLN A 25 14.73 10.13 -10.85
CA GLN A 25 13.37 10.54 -10.77
C GLN A 25 12.93 9.77 -9.55
N SER A 26 12.81 10.48 -8.44
CA SER A 26 12.16 9.99 -7.26
C SER A 26 10.78 9.73 -7.80
N VAL A 27 10.59 8.51 -8.35
CA VAL A 27 9.29 7.94 -8.62
C VAL A 27 8.60 8.25 -7.33
N PRO A 28 7.61 9.15 -7.33
CA PRO A 28 6.79 9.31 -6.16
C PRO A 28 6.31 7.89 -5.96
N ILE A 29 6.85 7.22 -4.95
CA ILE A 29 6.24 6.01 -4.46
C ILE A 29 5.03 6.60 -3.76
N GLU A 30 4.04 6.98 -4.56
CA GLU A 30 2.71 7.22 -4.08
C GLU A 30 2.42 5.97 -3.28
N PRO A 31 2.31 6.07 -1.95
CA PRO A 31 1.99 4.91 -1.15
C PRO A 31 0.72 4.35 -1.79
N ALA A 32 0.81 3.13 -2.33
CA ALA A 32 -0.27 2.49 -3.05
C ALA A 32 -1.55 2.66 -2.23
N GLY A 33 -2.44 3.54 -2.69
CA GLY A 33 -3.62 3.97 -1.96
C GLY A 33 -3.32 4.67 -0.63
N SER A 34 -3.42 5.99 -0.61
CA SER A 34 -3.62 6.72 0.65
C SER A 34 -4.79 6.08 1.43
N PRO A 35 -4.67 5.80 2.74
CA PRO A 35 -5.74 5.21 3.53
C PRO A 35 -6.76 6.29 3.87
N ALA A 36 -7.53 6.74 2.87
CA ALA A 36 -8.90 7.08 3.19
C ALA A 36 -9.46 5.79 3.79
N ALA A 37 -9.81 5.84 5.07
CA ALA A 37 -10.18 4.64 5.80
C ALA A 37 -11.44 4.03 5.16
N SER A 38 -11.24 3.12 4.20
CA SER A 38 -12.31 2.43 3.51
C SER A 38 -13.16 1.66 4.52
N ALA A 39 -14.41 1.38 4.18
CA ALA A 39 -15.32 0.58 5.00
C ALA A 39 -14.75 -0.81 5.38
N ALA A 40 -13.68 -1.24 4.71
CA ALA A 40 -12.93 -2.46 4.97
C ALA A 40 -11.79 -2.34 6.02
N GLN A 41 -11.37 -1.12 6.42
CA GLN A 41 -10.22 -0.94 7.33
C GLN A 41 -10.31 -1.75 8.64
N PRO A 42 -11.41 -1.71 9.41
CA PRO A 42 -11.42 -2.44 10.69
C PRO A 42 -11.28 -3.96 10.48
N GLN A 43 -11.77 -4.49 9.37
CA GLN A 43 -11.58 -5.89 9.01
C GLN A 43 -10.14 -6.17 8.55
N LEU A 44 -9.51 -5.25 7.81
CA LEU A 44 -8.10 -5.38 7.44
C LEU A 44 -7.18 -5.38 8.67
N ASP A 45 -7.41 -4.48 9.64
CA ASP A 45 -6.66 -4.43 10.89
C ASP A 45 -6.78 -5.74 11.69
N ALA A 46 -8.01 -6.26 11.81
CA ALA A 46 -8.27 -7.53 12.49
C ALA A 46 -7.59 -8.70 11.75
N ALA A 47 -7.62 -8.71 10.42
CA ALA A 47 -6.97 -9.73 9.60
C ALA A 47 -5.46 -9.74 9.78
N LEU A 48 -4.83 -8.55 9.74
CA LEU A 48 -3.39 -8.38 9.95
C LEU A 48 -2.96 -8.76 11.38
N SER A 49 -3.80 -8.48 12.38
CA SER A 49 -3.59 -8.96 13.75
C SER A 49 -3.60 -10.49 13.81
N ALA A 50 -4.60 -11.13 13.20
CA ALA A 50 -4.70 -12.58 13.14
C ALA A 50 -3.53 -13.25 12.37
N LEU A 51 -3.08 -12.64 11.26
CA LEU A 51 -1.89 -13.11 10.52
C LEU A 51 -0.63 -13.09 11.39
N ARG A 52 -0.41 -11.99 12.13
CA ARG A 52 0.74 -11.86 13.05
C ARG A 52 0.69 -12.89 14.16
N ALA A 53 -0.52 -13.24 14.63
CA ALA A 53 -0.73 -14.30 15.62
C ALA A 53 -0.63 -15.72 15.02
N GLY A 54 -0.43 -15.87 13.70
CA GLY A 54 -0.41 -17.17 13.03
C GLY A 54 -1.79 -17.83 12.89
N ASN A 55 -2.87 -17.14 13.27
CA ASN A 55 -4.23 -17.65 13.15
C ASN A 55 -4.76 -17.44 11.72
N LEU A 56 -4.32 -18.31 10.81
CA LEU A 56 -4.69 -18.26 9.39
C LEU A 56 -6.22 -18.36 9.16
N PRO A 57 -6.99 -19.17 9.90
CA PRO A 57 -8.45 -19.19 9.77
C PRO A 57 -9.09 -17.83 10.09
N ALA A 58 -8.73 -17.19 11.20
CA ALA A 58 -9.29 -15.90 11.57
C ALA A 58 -8.86 -14.79 10.60
N ALA A 59 -7.60 -14.81 10.15
CA ALA A 59 -7.11 -13.89 9.14
C ALA A 59 -7.95 -13.96 7.85
N GLU A 60 -8.22 -15.18 7.37
CA GLU A 60 -9.04 -15.39 6.18
C GLU A 60 -10.44 -14.80 6.33
N GLN A 61 -11.11 -15.08 7.45
CA GLN A 61 -12.46 -14.57 7.71
C GLN A 61 -12.50 -13.04 7.69
N HIS A 62 -11.52 -12.39 8.30
CA HIS A 62 -11.44 -10.94 8.31
C HIS A 62 -11.12 -10.35 6.92
N PHE A 63 -10.22 -10.96 6.15
CA PHE A 63 -9.98 -10.53 4.76
C PHE A 63 -11.19 -10.75 3.86
N GLN A 64 -11.92 -11.86 4.01
CA GLN A 64 -13.17 -12.08 3.30
C GLN A 64 -14.21 -11.00 3.62
N ALA A 65 -14.33 -10.64 4.90
CA ALA A 65 -15.21 -9.55 5.32
C ALA A 65 -14.76 -8.20 4.76
N ALA A 66 -13.45 -7.94 4.67
CA ALA A 66 -12.89 -6.73 4.08
C ALA A 66 -13.29 -6.61 2.59
N VAL A 67 -13.06 -7.65 1.78
CA VAL A 67 -13.43 -7.61 0.34
C VAL A 67 -14.94 -7.61 0.10
N ALA A 68 -15.74 -8.12 1.04
CA ALA A 68 -17.19 -8.02 0.97
C ALA A 68 -17.70 -6.60 1.26
N ARG A 69 -16.97 -5.84 2.08
CA ARG A 69 -17.29 -4.43 2.39
C ARG A 69 -16.78 -3.48 1.33
N ASP A 70 -15.59 -3.76 0.81
CA ASP A 70 -14.96 -2.99 -0.25
C ASP A 70 -14.36 -3.94 -1.29
N PRO A 71 -15.12 -4.27 -2.35
CA PRO A 71 -14.64 -5.08 -3.45
C PRO A 71 -13.53 -4.43 -4.29
N GLN A 72 -13.28 -3.12 -4.13
CA GLN A 72 -12.17 -2.43 -4.77
C GLN A 72 -10.92 -2.39 -3.85
N SER A 73 -10.98 -3.04 -2.69
CA SER A 73 -9.82 -3.12 -1.81
C SER A 73 -8.83 -4.15 -2.32
N ALA A 74 -7.80 -3.70 -3.04
CA ALA A 74 -6.66 -4.53 -3.38
C ALA A 74 -6.03 -5.19 -2.14
N ALA A 75 -5.97 -4.47 -1.02
CA ALA A 75 -5.42 -4.97 0.26
C ALA A 75 -6.14 -6.22 0.78
N GLY A 76 -7.48 -6.30 0.63
CA GLY A 76 -8.24 -7.48 1.05
C GLY A 76 -7.88 -8.73 0.25
N TYR A 77 -7.74 -8.59 -1.08
CA TYR A 77 -7.32 -9.70 -1.95
C TYR A 77 -5.86 -10.09 -1.73
N LEU A 78 -4.95 -9.13 -1.53
CA LEU A 78 -3.55 -9.41 -1.19
C LEU A 78 -3.44 -10.16 0.15
N GLY A 79 -4.26 -9.81 1.14
CA GLY A 79 -4.34 -10.54 2.40
C GLY A 79 -4.78 -12.00 2.25
N MET A 80 -5.76 -12.26 1.37
CA MET A 80 -6.17 -13.64 1.03
C MET A 80 -5.04 -14.43 0.34
N ALA A 81 -4.24 -13.77 -0.51
CA ALA A 81 -3.07 -14.38 -1.12
C ALA A 81 -2.00 -14.74 -0.07
N GLU A 82 -1.72 -13.85 0.89
CA GLU A 82 -0.79 -14.12 2.00
C GLU A 82 -1.25 -15.33 2.85
N VAL A 83 -2.55 -15.40 3.19
CA VAL A 83 -3.12 -16.55 3.91
C VAL A 83 -2.91 -17.85 3.13
N ALA A 84 -3.18 -17.85 1.83
CA ALA A 84 -2.99 -19.02 0.97
C ALA A 84 -1.51 -19.42 0.88
N GLY A 85 -0.60 -18.45 0.78
CA GLY A 85 0.85 -18.69 0.75
C GLY A 85 1.35 -19.36 2.03
N ARG A 86 0.88 -18.90 3.20
CA ARG A 86 1.21 -19.53 4.49
C ARG A 86 0.65 -20.94 4.64
N ARG A 87 -0.39 -21.30 3.89
CA ARG A 87 -0.95 -22.67 3.83
C ARG A 87 -0.24 -23.56 2.79
N GLY A 88 0.65 -22.99 1.97
CA GLY A 88 1.29 -23.69 0.85
C GLY A 88 0.37 -23.90 -0.36
N ASP A 89 -0.78 -23.21 -0.44
CA ASP A 89 -1.71 -23.32 -1.57
C ASP A 89 -1.39 -22.29 -2.65
N GLN A 90 -0.37 -22.61 -3.45
CA GLN A 90 0.14 -21.74 -4.51
C GLN A 90 -0.92 -21.40 -5.58
N LYS A 91 -1.83 -22.33 -5.88
CA LYS A 91 -2.90 -22.08 -6.86
C LYS A 91 -3.85 -20.98 -6.37
N THR A 92 -4.17 -21.02 -5.09
CA THR A 92 -5.05 -20.03 -4.46
C THR A 92 -4.35 -18.67 -4.31
N VAL A 93 -3.02 -18.64 -4.07
CA VAL A 93 -2.22 -17.40 -4.10
C VAL A 93 -2.40 -16.67 -5.44
N GLU A 94 -2.14 -17.35 -6.56
CA GLU A 94 -2.24 -16.76 -7.90
C GLU A 94 -3.65 -16.25 -8.20
N ALA A 95 -4.67 -17.01 -7.80
CA ALA A 95 -6.06 -16.61 -7.98
C ALA A 95 -6.39 -15.30 -7.25
N TRP A 96 -5.91 -15.14 -6.01
CA TRP A 96 -6.15 -13.94 -5.22
C TRP A 96 -5.32 -12.73 -5.69
N LEU A 97 -4.07 -12.95 -6.09
CA LEU A 97 -3.23 -11.88 -6.66
C LEU A 97 -3.86 -11.29 -7.92
N ARG A 98 -4.39 -12.12 -8.83
CA ARG A 98 -5.11 -11.63 -10.02
C ARG A 98 -6.32 -10.76 -9.66
N LYS A 99 -7.07 -11.15 -8.63
CA LYS A 99 -8.21 -10.33 -8.16
C LYS A 99 -7.76 -9.01 -7.56
N GLY A 100 -6.66 -9.02 -6.78
CA GLY A 100 -6.08 -7.80 -6.22
C GLY A 100 -5.62 -6.81 -7.29
N MET A 101 -4.99 -7.29 -8.37
CA MET A 101 -4.59 -6.44 -9.50
C MET A 101 -5.79 -5.88 -10.28
N ALA A 102 -6.89 -6.63 -10.35
CA ALA A 102 -8.12 -6.16 -11.00
C ALA A 102 -8.92 -5.18 -10.12
N ALA A 103 -8.58 -5.04 -8.83
CA ALA A 103 -9.28 -4.20 -7.87
C ALA A 103 -8.74 -2.77 -7.79
N ALA A 104 -7.79 -2.37 -8.65
CA ALA A 104 -7.15 -1.05 -8.65
C ALA A 104 -7.93 0.03 -9.41
#